data_AF-A0A7W9HVV4-F1
#
_entry.id   AF-A0A7W9HVV4-F1
#
_cell.length_a   1.000
_cell.length_b   1.000
_cell.length_c   1.000
_cell.angle_alpha   90.00
_cell.angle_beta   90.00
_cell.angle_gamma   90.00
#
_symmetry.space_group_name_H-M   'P 1'
#
loop_
_entity.id
_entity.type
_entity.pdbx_description
1 polymer ?
#
loop_
_entity_poly.entity_id
_entity_poly.type
_entity_poly.pdbx_seq_one_letter_code
_entity_poly.pdbx_strand_id
1 'polypeptide(L)'
;MNRHDQDTHDRLTDAAKALDRAYQVTVDLGHVNRTRLAAAVGHLAEIARGVALTLGNCATGARSLSEQTDNPTAAEVHHDTYQAASTARAAAREVRRALMRAHEAAWNAHNTREPGPGERSPMTGEDVRELLEIAAARLSDNGHPVTDPAVLPTVVLRLTHITSRLTDLTSRTASGAARLAQGSTTQAAITAHRDTEYALSKAVRAAKTLRHELHPVGICAERARELTTRNNRSKSP
;
A
#
# COMPACT_ATOMS: atom_id res chain seq x y z
N MET A 1 21.54 -12.43 2.98
CA MET A 1 20.50 -11.97 2.05
C MET A 1 20.71 -12.57 0.67
N ASN A 2 19.75 -13.40 0.23
CA ASN A 2 19.76 -13.98 -1.11
C ASN A 2 19.33 -12.94 -2.17
N ARG A 3 19.51 -13.26 -3.46
CA ARG A 3 19.22 -12.33 -4.57
C ARG A 3 17.74 -11.91 -4.64
N HIS A 4 16.82 -12.80 -4.28
CA HIS A 4 15.39 -12.55 -4.36
C HIS A 4 14.87 -11.64 -3.22
N ASP A 5 15.41 -11.81 -2.03
CA ASP A 5 15.12 -10.99 -0.86
C ASP A 5 15.67 -9.55 -1.07
N GLN A 6 16.86 -9.43 -1.68
CA GLN A 6 17.43 -8.14 -2.07
C GLN A 6 16.55 -7.43 -3.11
N ASP A 7 16.13 -8.13 -4.17
CA ASP A 7 15.25 -7.57 -5.20
C ASP A 7 13.90 -7.10 -4.61
N THR A 8 13.33 -7.88 -3.68
CA THR A 8 12.13 -7.48 -2.94
C THR A 8 12.37 -6.19 -2.15
N HIS A 9 13.51 -6.09 -1.45
CA HIS A 9 13.87 -4.90 -0.69
C HIS A 9 14.05 -3.66 -1.59
N ASP A 10 14.73 -3.81 -2.73
CA ASP A 10 15.01 -2.72 -3.66
C ASP A 10 13.73 -2.19 -4.30
N ARG A 11 12.84 -3.09 -4.73
CA ARG A 11 11.51 -2.72 -5.27
C ARG A 11 10.67 -1.96 -4.27
N LEU A 12 10.60 -2.42 -3.02
CA LEU A 12 9.89 -1.70 -1.95
C LEU A 12 10.50 -0.34 -1.69
N THR A 13 11.83 -0.24 -1.74
CA THR A 13 12.54 1.03 -1.56
C THR A 13 12.24 2.00 -2.69
N ASP A 14 12.21 1.55 -3.94
CA ASP A 14 11.88 2.41 -5.08
C ASP A 14 10.40 2.80 -5.13
N ALA A 15 9.50 1.89 -4.78
CA ALA A 15 8.08 2.21 -4.61
C ALA A 15 7.87 3.26 -3.50
N ALA A 16 8.56 3.11 -2.36
CA ALA A 16 8.54 4.09 -1.28
C ALA A 16 9.01 5.48 -1.76
N LYS A 17 10.13 5.55 -2.51
CA LYS A 17 10.63 6.82 -3.06
C LYS A 17 9.62 7.46 -4.01
N ALA A 18 9.00 6.68 -4.89
CA ALA A 18 7.97 7.17 -5.81
C ALA A 18 6.75 7.73 -5.04
N LEU A 19 6.32 7.06 -3.97
CA LEU A 19 5.24 7.52 -3.11
C LEU A 19 5.60 8.77 -2.30
N ASP A 20 6.84 8.88 -1.81
CA ASP A 20 7.31 10.10 -1.13
C ASP A 20 7.32 11.28 -2.08
N ARG A 21 7.79 11.10 -3.32
CA ARG A 21 7.71 12.13 -4.35
C ARG A 21 6.27 12.49 -4.65
N ALA A 22 5.40 11.49 -4.88
CA ALA A 22 3.98 11.72 -5.10
C ALA A 22 3.41 12.57 -3.95
N TYR A 23 3.66 12.16 -2.70
CA TYR A 23 3.22 12.88 -1.51
C TYR A 23 3.72 14.33 -1.46
N GLN A 24 4.98 14.59 -1.81
CA GLN A 24 5.55 15.94 -1.85
C GLN A 24 4.83 16.83 -2.87
N VAL A 25 4.62 16.37 -4.10
CA VAL A 25 3.85 17.13 -5.12
C VAL A 25 2.34 17.13 -4.87
N THR A 26 1.82 16.22 -4.04
CA THR A 26 0.36 16.17 -3.79
C THR A 26 -0.18 17.33 -2.96
N VAL A 27 0.67 18.19 -2.37
CA VAL A 27 0.19 19.38 -1.65
C VAL A 27 -0.65 20.27 -2.59
N ASP A 28 -0.40 20.14 -3.90
CA ASP A 28 -1.07 20.88 -4.97
C ASP A 28 -2.23 20.10 -5.64
N LEU A 29 -2.67 18.94 -5.09
CA LEU A 29 -3.87 18.22 -5.57
C LEU A 29 -5.19 19.00 -5.40
N GLY A 30 -5.13 20.27 -4.98
CA GLY A 30 -6.23 21.23 -4.99
C GLY A 30 -6.97 21.31 -6.34
N HIS A 31 -6.34 20.87 -7.43
CA HIS A 31 -6.81 21.02 -8.80
C HIS A 31 -7.05 19.70 -9.57
N VAL A 32 -7.27 18.59 -8.87
CA VAL A 32 -7.55 17.30 -9.51
C VAL A 32 -8.82 17.38 -10.35
N ASN A 33 -8.70 17.12 -11.65
CA ASN A 33 -9.86 16.92 -12.53
C ASN A 33 -10.45 15.51 -12.34
N ARG A 34 -11.67 15.30 -12.83
CA ARG A 34 -12.43 14.05 -12.61
C ARG A 34 -11.70 12.80 -13.10
N THR A 35 -11.10 12.85 -14.28
CA THR A 35 -10.37 11.73 -14.89
C THR A 35 -9.15 11.33 -14.07
N ARG A 36 -8.37 12.31 -13.62
CA ARG A 36 -7.16 12.07 -12.82
C ARG A 36 -7.49 11.49 -11.45
N LEU A 37 -8.62 11.88 -10.85
CA LEU A 37 -9.08 11.28 -9.60
C LEU A 37 -9.29 9.77 -9.76
N ALA A 38 -10.07 9.35 -10.75
CA ALA A 38 -10.35 7.93 -10.97
C ALA A 38 -9.06 7.14 -11.22
N ALA A 39 -8.17 7.63 -12.10
CA ALA A 39 -6.89 6.99 -12.39
C ALA A 39 -5.98 6.89 -11.14
N ALA A 40 -5.85 7.97 -10.37
CA ALA A 40 -5.04 7.97 -9.15
C ALA A 40 -5.57 6.95 -8.12
N VAL A 41 -6.89 6.86 -7.93
CA VAL A 41 -7.50 5.87 -7.03
C VAL A 41 -7.27 4.44 -7.53
N GLY A 42 -7.29 4.22 -8.86
CA GLY A 42 -6.92 2.94 -9.46
C GLY A 42 -5.47 2.54 -9.15
N HIS A 43 -4.52 3.45 -9.31
CA HIS A 43 -3.12 3.18 -8.97
C HIS A 43 -2.91 2.94 -7.46
N LEU A 44 -3.61 3.67 -6.58
CA LEU A 44 -3.61 3.39 -5.14
C LEU A 44 -4.12 1.97 -4.84
N ALA A 45 -5.15 1.51 -5.55
CA ALA A 45 -5.65 0.14 -5.41
C ALA A 45 -4.59 -0.91 -5.83
N GLU A 46 -3.83 -0.64 -6.89
CA GLU A 46 -2.73 -1.50 -7.33
C GLU A 46 -1.54 -1.49 -6.37
N ILE A 47 -1.21 -0.35 -5.75
CA ILE A 47 -0.23 -0.30 -4.65
C ILE A 47 -0.69 -1.19 -3.48
N ALA A 48 -1.96 -1.10 -3.07
CA ALA A 48 -2.52 -1.96 -2.03
C ALA A 48 -2.49 -3.45 -2.41
N ARG A 49 -2.68 -3.78 -3.70
CA ARG A 49 -2.47 -5.14 -4.23
C ARG A 49 -1.04 -5.60 -3.98
N GLY A 50 -0.06 -4.79 -4.38
CA GLY A 50 1.35 -5.10 -4.22
C GLY A 50 1.80 -5.28 -2.77
N VAL A 51 1.27 -4.45 -1.85
CA VAL A 51 1.45 -4.63 -0.40
C VAL A 51 0.91 -5.98 0.07
N ALA A 52 -0.31 -6.36 -0.36
CA ALA A 52 -0.90 -7.65 -0.01
C ALA A 52 -0.13 -8.84 -0.60
N LEU A 53 0.46 -8.70 -1.78
CA LEU A 53 1.34 -9.72 -2.37
C LEU A 53 2.61 -9.89 -1.53
N THR A 54 3.29 -8.79 -1.23
CA THR A 54 4.53 -8.82 -0.44
C THR A 54 4.30 -9.41 0.95
N LEU A 55 3.21 -9.06 1.63
CA LEU A 55 2.83 -9.68 2.91
C LEU A 55 2.54 -11.18 2.78
N GLY A 56 1.94 -11.60 1.67
CA GLY A 56 1.78 -13.03 1.34
C GLY A 56 3.11 -13.75 1.16
N ASN A 57 4.10 -13.09 0.57
CA ASN A 57 5.44 -13.62 0.40
C ASN A 57 6.18 -13.75 1.73
N CYS A 58 6.06 -12.74 2.62
CA CYS A 58 6.57 -12.84 3.99
C CYS A 58 5.90 -14.00 4.75
N ALA A 59 4.58 -14.14 4.67
CA ALA A 59 3.86 -15.23 5.33
C ALA A 59 4.31 -16.60 4.82
N THR A 60 4.44 -16.76 3.50
CA THR A 60 4.87 -18.02 2.87
C THR A 60 6.30 -18.41 3.27
N GLY A 61 7.22 -17.43 3.26
CA GLY A 61 8.60 -17.65 3.68
C GLY A 61 8.69 -17.98 5.17
N ALA A 62 8.00 -17.23 6.04
CA ALA A 62 7.94 -17.50 7.47
C ALA A 62 7.37 -18.90 7.79
N ARG A 63 6.32 -19.32 7.09
CA ARG A 63 5.79 -20.68 7.21
C ARG A 63 6.83 -21.73 6.85
N SER A 64 7.51 -21.56 5.71
CA SER A 64 8.53 -22.50 5.25
C SER A 64 9.68 -22.62 6.26
N LEU A 65 10.12 -21.49 6.83
CA LEU A 65 11.15 -21.48 7.88
C LEU A 65 10.69 -22.16 9.17
N SER A 66 9.42 -21.98 9.56
CA SER A 66 8.84 -22.64 10.73
C SER A 66 8.82 -24.16 10.58
N GLU A 67 8.50 -24.66 9.39
CA GLU A 67 8.44 -26.10 9.07
C GLU A 67 9.81 -26.75 8.92
N GLN A 68 10.85 -25.98 8.55
CA GLN A 68 12.19 -26.51 8.22
C GLN A 68 13.22 -26.33 9.35
N THR A 69 12.95 -25.50 10.35
CA THR A 69 13.91 -25.25 11.43
C THR A 69 13.82 -26.32 12.52
N ASP A 70 14.94 -26.92 12.86
CA ASP A 70 15.03 -27.90 13.97
C ASP A 70 14.97 -27.23 15.35
N ASN A 71 15.23 -25.91 15.43
CA ASN A 71 15.16 -25.17 16.68
C ASN A 71 13.69 -24.80 17.01
N PRO A 72 13.10 -25.34 18.09
CA PRO A 72 11.68 -25.14 18.41
C PRO A 72 11.33 -23.67 18.72
N THR A 73 12.22 -22.93 19.38
CA THR A 73 12.02 -21.50 19.66
C THR A 73 12.05 -20.67 18.37
N ALA A 74 12.92 -21.02 17.42
CA ALA A 74 12.92 -20.37 16.11
C ALA A 74 11.66 -20.73 15.30
N ALA A 75 11.22 -21.99 15.36
CA ALA A 75 10.01 -22.46 14.69
C ALA A 75 8.77 -21.67 15.14
N GLU A 76 8.64 -21.46 16.46
CA GLU A 76 7.56 -20.69 17.07
C GLU A 76 7.56 -19.23 16.59
N VAL A 77 8.71 -18.55 16.61
CA VAL A 77 8.79 -17.15 16.16
C VAL A 77 8.49 -17.01 14.66
N HIS A 78 8.90 -17.97 13.84
CA HIS A 78 8.54 -18.00 12.42
C HIS A 78 7.04 -18.28 12.21
N HIS A 79 6.43 -19.11 13.06
CA HIS A 79 4.98 -19.33 13.05
C HIS A 79 4.21 -18.05 13.42
N ASP A 80 4.63 -17.35 14.49
CA ASP A 80 4.06 -16.06 14.89
C ASP A 80 4.16 -15.04 13.75
N THR A 81 5.31 -14.99 13.08
CA THR A 81 5.53 -14.13 11.91
C THR A 81 4.56 -14.46 10.77
N TYR A 82 4.35 -15.75 10.49
CA TYR A 82 3.37 -16.21 9.50
C TYR A 82 1.95 -15.75 9.84
N GLN A 83 1.52 -15.93 11.09
CA GLN A 83 0.17 -15.52 11.53
C GLN A 83 0.00 -14.01 11.41
N ALA A 84 0.94 -13.23 11.94
CA ALA A 84 0.91 -11.78 11.87
C ALA A 84 0.88 -11.27 10.42
N ALA A 85 1.76 -11.80 9.55
CA ALA A 85 1.80 -11.41 8.15
C ALA A 85 0.52 -11.81 7.38
N SER A 86 -0.10 -12.93 7.74
CA SER A 86 -1.37 -13.38 7.16
C SER A 86 -2.53 -12.45 7.52
N THR A 87 -2.60 -12.02 8.78
CA THR A 87 -3.60 -11.03 9.24
C THR A 87 -3.39 -9.68 8.55
N ALA A 88 -2.16 -9.17 8.51
CA ALA A 88 -1.84 -7.94 7.79
C ALA A 88 -2.16 -8.04 6.29
N ARG A 89 -1.90 -9.19 5.65
CA ARG A 89 -2.27 -9.45 4.26
C ARG A 89 -3.78 -9.36 4.04
N ALA A 90 -4.58 -9.92 4.95
CA ALA A 90 -6.03 -9.83 4.88
C ALA A 90 -6.49 -8.36 4.96
N ALA A 91 -5.94 -7.59 5.89
CA ALA A 91 -6.20 -6.15 5.99
C ALA A 91 -5.80 -5.40 4.70
N ALA A 92 -4.65 -5.72 4.09
CA ALA A 92 -4.23 -5.11 2.83
C ALA A 92 -5.18 -5.43 1.66
N ARG A 93 -5.74 -6.65 1.63
CA ARG A 93 -6.80 -7.02 0.66
C ARG A 93 -8.07 -6.20 0.87
N GLU A 94 -8.44 -5.92 2.12
CA GLU A 94 -9.58 -5.04 2.43
C GLU A 94 -9.33 -3.60 1.96
N VAL A 95 -8.12 -3.07 2.15
CA VAL A 95 -7.73 -1.75 1.62
C VAL A 95 -7.92 -1.72 0.10
N ARG A 96 -7.38 -2.73 -0.61
CA ARG A 96 -7.55 -2.85 -2.06
C ARG A 96 -9.03 -2.88 -2.46
N ARG A 97 -9.85 -3.72 -1.82
CA ARG A 97 -11.29 -3.81 -2.11
C ARG A 97 -12.00 -2.47 -1.90
N ALA A 98 -11.66 -1.75 -0.84
CA ALA A 98 -12.20 -0.42 -0.58
C ALA A 98 -11.77 0.60 -1.64
N LEU A 99 -10.51 0.57 -2.07
CA LEU A 99 -10.00 1.44 -3.13
C LEU A 99 -10.61 1.10 -4.50
N MET A 100 -10.86 -0.17 -4.80
CA MET A 100 -11.56 -0.57 -6.03
C MET A 100 -12.99 -0.03 -6.06
N ARG A 101 -13.74 -0.13 -4.95
CA ARG A 101 -15.07 0.50 -4.85
C ARG A 101 -15.01 2.02 -5.01
N ALA A 102 -13.99 2.65 -4.45
CA ALA A 102 -13.77 4.09 -4.62
C ALA A 102 -13.40 4.45 -6.07
N HIS A 103 -12.63 3.60 -6.74
CA HIS A 103 -12.28 3.75 -8.15
C HIS A 103 -13.53 3.64 -9.03
N GLU A 104 -14.38 2.64 -8.81
CA GLU A 104 -15.67 2.49 -9.49
C GLU A 104 -16.57 3.71 -9.28
N ALA A 105 -16.67 4.20 -8.04
CA ALA A 105 -17.43 5.42 -7.73
C ALA A 105 -16.85 6.65 -8.46
N ALA A 106 -15.53 6.82 -8.44
CA ALA A 106 -14.85 7.92 -9.14
C ALA A 106 -15.02 7.83 -10.65
N TRP A 107 -15.00 6.61 -11.22
CA TRP A 107 -15.24 6.37 -12.63
C TRP A 107 -16.67 6.71 -13.04
N ASN A 108 -17.66 6.30 -12.23
CA ASN A 108 -19.05 6.67 -12.45
C ASN A 108 -19.24 8.19 -12.37
N ALA A 109 -18.62 8.85 -11.37
CA ALA A 109 -18.66 10.30 -11.21
C ALA A 109 -17.99 11.05 -12.37
N HIS A 110 -16.96 10.46 -12.98
CA HIS A 110 -16.34 10.98 -14.20
C HIS A 110 -17.32 10.94 -15.39
N ASN A 111 -18.10 9.86 -15.52
CA ASN A 111 -19.04 9.68 -16.62
C ASN A 111 -20.31 10.54 -16.51
N THR A 112 -20.56 11.18 -15.35
CA THR A 112 -21.69 12.09 -15.18
C THR A 112 -21.46 13.37 -16.00
N ARG A 113 -22.29 13.58 -17.04
CA ARG A 113 -22.24 14.77 -17.91
C ARG A 113 -22.50 16.05 -17.11
N GLU A 114 -21.52 16.95 -17.08
CA GLU A 114 -21.74 18.36 -16.75
C GLU A 114 -21.42 19.26 -17.95
N PRO A 115 -22.17 20.35 -18.18
CA PRO A 115 -21.86 21.33 -19.21
C PRO A 115 -20.76 22.33 -18.79
N GLY A 116 -19.64 22.35 -19.53
CA GLY A 116 -18.63 23.43 -19.60
C GLY A 116 -17.66 23.63 -18.41
N PRO A 117 -16.70 24.55 -18.54
CA PRO A 117 -15.54 24.39 -19.41
C PRO A 117 -14.63 23.24 -18.92
N GLY A 118 -14.17 22.45 -19.88
CA GLY A 118 -13.19 21.39 -19.66
C GLY A 118 -11.85 21.92 -19.14
N GLU A 119 -11.16 21.05 -18.42
CA GLU A 119 -9.70 21.01 -18.34
C GLU A 119 -9.01 22.35 -18.03
N ARG A 120 -9.18 22.86 -16.81
CA ARG A 120 -8.09 23.65 -16.22
C ARG A 120 -7.02 22.68 -15.73
N SER A 121 -5.99 22.53 -16.54
CA SER A 121 -4.81 21.71 -16.21
C SER A 121 -4.04 22.34 -15.05
N PRO A 122 -3.54 21.51 -14.13
CA PRO A 122 -2.18 21.73 -13.70
C PRO A 122 -1.39 20.44 -13.87
N MET A 123 -0.20 20.58 -14.44
CA MET A 123 0.73 19.47 -14.69
C MET A 123 1.08 18.69 -13.41
N THR A 124 0.91 19.31 -12.23
CA THR A 124 1.13 18.66 -10.92
C THR A 124 0.24 17.44 -10.67
N GLY A 125 -0.97 17.39 -11.22
CA GLY A 125 -1.84 16.22 -11.12
C GLY A 125 -1.39 15.04 -11.99
N GLU A 126 -0.67 15.32 -13.08
CA GLU A 126 -0.08 14.30 -13.95
C GLU A 126 1.16 13.71 -13.30
N ASP A 127 2.02 14.55 -12.72
CA ASP A 127 3.21 14.10 -11.99
C ASP A 127 2.83 13.15 -10.85
N VAL A 128 1.79 13.48 -10.08
CA VAL A 128 1.29 12.61 -9.02
C VAL A 128 0.78 11.28 -9.58
N ARG A 129 -0.03 11.31 -10.65
CA ARG A 129 -0.57 10.11 -11.27
C ARG A 129 0.54 9.21 -11.79
N GLU A 130 1.52 9.78 -12.49
CA GLU A 130 2.68 9.07 -13.02
C GLU A 130 3.51 8.44 -11.90
N LEU A 131 3.76 9.17 -10.81
CA LEU A 131 4.49 8.64 -9.66
C LEU A 131 3.74 7.50 -8.96
N LEU A 132 2.41 7.57 -8.89
CA LEU A 132 1.57 6.47 -8.39
C LEU A 132 1.61 5.26 -9.33
N GLU A 133 1.59 5.50 -10.64
CA GLU A 133 1.72 4.46 -11.67
C GLU A 133 3.08 3.77 -11.58
N ILE A 134 4.17 4.52 -11.44
CA ILE A 134 5.52 3.99 -11.21
C ILE A 134 5.54 3.14 -9.93
N ALA A 135 5.01 3.66 -8.82
CA ALA A 135 4.97 2.91 -7.56
C ALA A 135 4.18 1.60 -7.70
N ALA A 136 3.03 1.64 -8.37
CA ALA A 136 2.22 0.46 -8.65
C ALA A 136 2.98 -0.55 -9.52
N ALA A 137 3.65 -0.10 -10.57
CA ALA A 137 4.46 -0.95 -11.45
C ALA A 137 5.60 -1.63 -10.68
N ARG A 138 6.29 -0.92 -9.77
CA ARG A 138 7.36 -1.49 -8.93
C ARG A 138 6.87 -2.60 -7.99
N LEU A 139 5.59 -2.56 -7.62
CA LEU A 139 4.95 -3.54 -6.75
C LEU A 139 4.10 -4.58 -7.51
N SER A 140 4.07 -4.52 -8.83
CA SER A 140 3.12 -5.27 -9.66
C SER A 140 3.47 -6.75 -9.84
N ASP A 141 4.77 -7.06 -9.74
CA ASP A 141 5.33 -8.38 -10.01
C ASP A 141 5.14 -9.34 -8.82
N ASN A 142 4.87 -10.61 -9.13
CA ASN A 142 4.74 -11.68 -8.15
C ASN A 142 6.15 -12.06 -7.66
N GLY A 143 6.63 -11.36 -6.64
CA GLY A 143 7.93 -11.64 -6.03
C GLY A 143 8.02 -13.05 -5.41
N HIS A 144 9.22 -13.43 -5.00
CA HIS A 144 9.48 -14.68 -4.30
C HIS A 144 9.16 -14.55 -2.80
N PRO A 145 8.91 -15.67 -2.08
CA PRO A 145 8.78 -15.67 -0.63
C PRO A 145 10.02 -15.06 0.03
N VAL A 146 9.82 -14.25 1.08
CA VAL A 146 10.94 -13.68 1.84
C VAL A 146 11.44 -14.71 2.82
N THR A 147 12.64 -15.23 2.59
CA THR A 147 13.16 -16.41 3.32
C THR A 147 14.30 -16.09 4.28
N ASP A 148 14.92 -14.92 4.21
CA ASP A 148 15.98 -14.51 5.14
C ASP A 148 15.39 -13.70 6.32
N PRO A 149 15.40 -14.23 7.55
CA PRO A 149 14.90 -13.52 8.73
C PRO A 149 15.59 -12.18 9.00
N ALA A 150 16.85 -12.02 8.56
CA ALA A 150 17.58 -10.77 8.75
C ALA A 150 17.01 -9.61 7.92
N VAL A 151 16.28 -9.92 6.85
CA VAL A 151 15.72 -8.96 5.89
C VAL A 151 14.31 -8.53 6.26
N LEU A 152 13.57 -9.39 6.99
CA LEU A 152 12.18 -9.16 7.38
C LEU A 152 11.93 -7.80 8.06
N PRO A 153 12.74 -7.33 9.03
CA PRO A 153 12.50 -6.03 9.65
C PRO A 153 12.53 -4.87 8.66
N THR A 154 13.49 -4.90 7.72
CA THR A 154 13.63 -3.87 6.69
C THR A 154 12.47 -3.88 5.71
N VAL A 155 11.99 -5.07 5.33
CA VAL A 155 10.79 -5.22 4.49
C VAL A 155 9.56 -4.66 5.19
N VAL A 156 9.34 -5.02 6.47
CA VAL A 156 8.18 -4.54 7.25
C VAL A 156 8.23 -3.03 7.45
N LEU A 157 9.43 -2.47 7.68
CA LEU A 157 9.62 -1.02 7.78
C LEU A 157 9.19 -0.32 6.48
N ARG A 158 9.60 -0.84 5.31
CA ARG A 158 9.19 -0.29 4.01
C ARG A 158 7.70 -0.43 3.77
N LEU A 159 7.09 -1.57 4.09
CA LEU A 159 5.64 -1.77 3.97
C LEU A 159 4.85 -0.82 4.88
N THR A 160 5.35 -0.56 6.09
CA THR A 160 4.76 0.42 7.03
C THR A 160 4.83 1.82 6.46
N HIS A 161 5.96 2.21 5.87
CA HIS A 161 6.13 3.50 5.22
C HIS A 161 5.20 3.67 4.01
N ILE A 162 5.19 2.69 3.10
CA ILE A 162 4.30 2.63 1.94
C ILE A 162 2.85 2.76 2.39
N THR A 163 2.43 2.02 3.42
CA THR A 163 1.06 2.06 3.96
C THR A 163 0.71 3.43 4.54
N SER A 164 1.66 4.10 5.20
CA SER A 164 1.45 5.47 5.68
C SER A 164 1.20 6.43 4.50
N ARG A 165 2.05 6.37 3.46
CA ARG A 165 1.88 7.21 2.27
C ARG A 165 0.59 6.91 1.52
N LEU A 166 0.25 5.64 1.35
CA LEU A 166 -1.02 5.19 0.78
C LEU A 166 -2.20 5.82 1.53
N THR A 167 -2.17 5.82 2.87
CA THR A 167 -3.23 6.39 3.72
C THR A 167 -3.35 7.91 3.50
N ASP A 168 -2.22 8.61 3.49
CA ASP A 168 -2.19 10.06 3.31
C ASP A 168 -2.69 10.47 1.92
N LEU A 169 -2.19 9.79 0.87
CA LEU A 169 -2.58 10.01 -0.51
C LEU A 169 -4.07 9.72 -0.72
N THR A 170 -4.58 8.64 -0.13
CA THR A 170 -6.02 8.31 -0.17
C THR A 170 -6.85 9.40 0.49
N SER A 171 -6.40 9.92 1.63
CA SER A 171 -7.07 11.03 2.32
C SER A 171 -7.09 12.30 1.45
N ARG A 172 -5.99 12.61 0.76
CA ARG A 172 -5.92 13.74 -0.18
C ARG A 172 -6.85 13.56 -1.39
N THR A 173 -6.97 12.33 -1.91
CA THR A 173 -7.95 12.03 -2.96
C THR A 173 -9.39 12.18 -2.46
N ALA A 174 -9.69 11.84 -1.19
CA ALA A 174 -11.01 12.04 -0.60
C ALA A 174 -11.36 13.53 -0.53
N SER A 175 -10.44 14.37 -0.07
CA SER A 175 -10.60 15.82 -0.10
C SER A 175 -10.76 16.37 -1.52
N GLY A 176 -10.08 15.77 -2.50
CA GLY A 176 -10.25 16.08 -3.92
C GLY A 176 -11.68 15.80 -4.41
N ALA A 177 -12.23 14.64 -4.06
CA ALA A 177 -13.61 14.28 -4.37
C ALA A 177 -14.61 15.26 -3.72
N ALA A 178 -14.39 15.64 -2.46
CA ALA A 178 -15.23 16.62 -1.76
C ALA A 178 -15.23 17.99 -2.47
N ARG A 179 -14.07 18.47 -2.91
CA ARG A 179 -13.96 19.72 -3.69
C ARG A 179 -14.68 19.63 -5.03
N LEU A 180 -14.54 18.50 -5.73
CA LEU A 180 -15.26 18.26 -6.99
C LEU A 180 -16.78 18.25 -6.76
N ALA A 181 -17.26 17.70 -5.65
CA ALA A 181 -18.67 17.75 -5.28
C ALA A 181 -19.13 19.20 -5.04
N GLN A 182 -18.35 20.02 -4.32
CA GLN A 182 -18.67 21.43 -4.07
C GLN A 182 -18.68 22.29 -5.33
N GLY A 183 -17.80 21.99 -6.29
CA GLY A 183 -17.72 22.70 -7.58
C GLY A 183 -18.65 22.17 -8.65
N SER A 184 -19.40 21.08 -8.39
CA SER A 184 -20.35 20.50 -9.33
C SER A 184 -21.63 21.34 -9.39
N THR A 185 -22.18 21.49 -10.59
CA THR A 185 -23.37 22.30 -10.88
C THR A 185 -24.63 21.48 -11.03
N THR A 186 -24.49 20.16 -11.21
CA THR A 186 -25.63 19.23 -11.32
C THR A 186 -25.76 18.37 -10.07
N GLN A 187 -27.00 18.13 -9.62
CA GLN A 187 -27.25 17.27 -8.46
C GLN A 187 -26.69 15.85 -8.63
N ALA A 188 -26.73 15.32 -9.85
CA ALA A 188 -26.17 14.01 -10.17
C ALA A 188 -24.64 13.96 -9.97
N ALA A 189 -23.91 14.98 -10.43
CA ALA A 189 -22.46 15.04 -10.23
C ALA A 189 -22.09 15.27 -8.75
N ILE A 190 -22.84 16.14 -8.04
CA ILE A 190 -22.65 16.35 -6.60
C ILE A 190 -22.76 15.03 -5.84
N THR A 191 -23.83 14.26 -6.08
CA THR A 191 -24.05 12.96 -5.42
C THR A 191 -22.91 11.99 -5.77
N ALA A 192 -22.54 11.87 -7.04
CA ALA A 192 -21.50 10.91 -7.46
C ALA A 192 -20.11 11.22 -6.86
N HIS A 193 -19.73 12.50 -6.75
CA HIS A 193 -18.48 12.90 -6.10
C HIS A 193 -18.51 12.71 -4.58
N ARG A 194 -19.68 12.89 -3.92
CA ARG A 194 -19.86 12.57 -2.50
C ARG A 194 -19.79 11.07 -2.22
N ASP A 195 -20.35 10.24 -3.10
CA ASP A 195 -20.23 8.79 -2.99
C ASP A 195 -18.77 8.34 -3.11
N THR A 196 -18.02 8.99 -4.02
CA THR A 196 -16.58 8.79 -4.17
C THR A 196 -15.82 9.19 -2.90
N GLU A 197 -16.08 10.37 -2.33
CA GLU A 197 -15.50 10.83 -1.06
C GLU A 197 -15.78 9.83 0.08
N TYR A 198 -17.02 9.36 0.19
CA TYR A 198 -17.43 8.41 1.21
C TYR A 198 -16.72 7.07 1.07
N ALA A 199 -16.57 6.56 -0.17
CA ALA A 199 -15.82 5.34 -0.46
C ALA A 199 -14.34 5.49 -0.12
N LEU A 200 -13.70 6.61 -0.47
CA LEU A 200 -12.31 6.90 -0.11
C LEU A 200 -12.11 7.00 1.40
N SER A 201 -13.07 7.61 2.11
CA SER A 201 -13.05 7.66 3.59
C SER A 201 -13.13 6.28 4.24
N LYS A 202 -13.81 5.31 3.61
CA LYS A 202 -13.76 3.90 4.03
C LYS A 202 -12.38 3.28 3.76
N ALA A 203 -11.79 3.56 2.60
CA ALA A 203 -10.45 3.08 2.27
C ALA A 203 -9.38 3.61 3.24
N VAL A 204 -9.46 4.88 3.65
CA VAL A 204 -8.59 5.47 4.68
C VAL A 204 -8.71 4.72 6.00
N ARG A 205 -9.92 4.39 6.44
CA ARG A 205 -10.14 3.61 7.67
C ARG A 205 -9.52 2.22 7.57
N ALA A 206 -9.72 1.53 6.45
CA ALA A 206 -9.09 0.23 6.21
C ALA A 206 -7.55 0.33 6.21
N ALA A 207 -6.98 1.39 5.64
CA ALA A 207 -5.53 1.60 5.60
C ALA A 207 -4.93 1.86 7.00
N LYS A 208 -5.68 2.56 7.86
CA LYS A 208 -5.33 2.69 9.29
C LYS A 208 -5.35 1.35 10.01
N THR A 209 -6.33 0.49 9.74
CA THR A 209 -6.36 -0.89 10.26
C THR A 209 -5.13 -1.67 9.79
N LEU A 210 -4.81 -1.65 8.49
CA LEU A 210 -3.60 -2.30 7.97
C LEU A 210 -2.34 -1.82 8.70
N ARG A 211 -2.20 -0.50 8.95
CA ARG A 211 -1.06 0.03 9.70
C ARG A 211 -0.96 -0.55 11.11
N HIS A 212 -2.10 -0.76 11.78
CA HIS A 212 -2.12 -1.42 13.09
C HIS A 212 -1.67 -2.89 12.97
N GLU A 213 -2.17 -3.62 11.97
CA GLU A 213 -1.81 -5.03 11.74
C GLU A 213 -0.35 -5.24 11.31
N LEU A 214 0.32 -4.20 10.77
CA LEU A 214 1.76 -4.27 10.46
C LEU A 214 2.65 -4.23 11.71
N HIS A 215 2.15 -3.71 12.84
CA HIS A 215 2.94 -3.59 14.05
C HIS A 215 3.34 -4.96 14.65
N PRO A 216 2.43 -5.93 14.83
CA PRO A 216 2.78 -7.30 15.22
C PRO A 216 3.80 -7.95 14.28
N VAL A 217 3.70 -7.72 12.97
CA VAL A 217 4.66 -8.26 11.99
C VAL A 217 6.07 -7.74 12.27
N GLY A 218 6.19 -6.44 12.60
CA GLY A 218 7.47 -5.82 12.93
C GLY A 218 8.10 -6.41 14.20
N ILE A 219 7.30 -6.63 15.25
CA ILE A 219 7.77 -7.27 16.49
C ILE A 219 8.29 -8.69 16.19
N CYS A 220 7.53 -9.49 15.44
CA CYS A 220 7.90 -10.86 15.12
C CYS A 220 9.17 -10.91 14.23
N ALA A 221 9.27 -10.00 13.25
CA ALA A 221 10.44 -9.89 12.39
C ALA A 221 11.71 -9.56 13.18
N GLU A 222 11.63 -8.66 14.16
CA GLU A 222 12.77 -8.32 15.02
C GLU A 222 13.20 -9.50 15.90
N ARG A 223 12.23 -10.19 16.52
CA ARG A 223 12.50 -11.43 17.28
C ARG A 223 13.19 -12.48 16.40
N ALA A 224 12.74 -12.67 15.17
CA ALA A 224 13.31 -13.62 14.21
C ALA A 224 14.77 -13.26 13.85
N ARG A 225 15.04 -11.97 13.61
CA ARG A 225 16.40 -11.47 13.36
C ARG A 225 17.33 -11.67 14.55
N GLU A 226 16.86 -11.36 15.76
CA GLU A 226 17.66 -11.53 16.99
C GLU A 226 18.04 -13.00 17.21
N LEU A 227 17.09 -13.93 17.06
CA LEU A 227 17.35 -15.37 17.20
C LEU A 227 18.38 -15.85 16.18
N THR A 228 18.25 -15.42 14.93
CA THR A 228 19.22 -15.74 13.87
C THR A 228 20.62 -15.22 14.22
N THR A 229 20.71 -13.99 14.73
CA THR A 229 21.98 -13.37 15.11
C THR A 229 22.65 -14.10 16.29
N ARG A 230 21.87 -14.48 17.31
CA ARG A 230 22.37 -15.24 18.47
C ARG A 230 22.89 -16.62 18.05
N ASN A 231 22.17 -17.32 17.18
CA ASN A 231 22.59 -18.63 16.66
C ASN A 231 23.87 -18.56 15.82
N ASN A 232 24.11 -17.45 15.11
CA ASN A 232 25.36 -17.29 14.34
C ASN A 232 26.56 -16.98 15.25
N ARG A 233 26.33 -16.25 16.36
CA ARG A 233 27.37 -15.99 17.36
C ARG A 233 27.76 -17.25 18.12
N SER A 234 26.81 -18.12 18.46
CA SER A 234 27.11 -19.39 19.14
C SER A 234 27.83 -20.41 18.25
N LYS A 235 27.81 -20.22 16.92
CA LYS A 235 28.50 -21.07 15.93
C LYS A 235 29.85 -20.54 15.47
N SER A 236 30.24 -19.33 15.87
CA SER A 236 31.54 -18.73 15.51
C SER A 236 32.52 -18.93 16.69
N PRO A 237 33.53 -19.82 16.56
CA PRO A 237 34.56 -20.04 17.59
C PRO A 237 35.52 -18.87 17.76
#